data_AF-A0A4V1M108-F1
#
_entry.id   AF-A0A4V1M108-F1
#
_cell.length_a   1.000
_cell.length_b   1.000
_cell.length_c   1.000
_cell.angle_alpha   90.00
_cell.angle_beta   90.00
_cell.angle_gamma   90.00
#
_symmetry.space_group_name_H-M   'P 1'
#
loop_
_entity.id
_entity.type
_entity.pdbx_description
1 polymer ?
#
loop_
_entity_poly.entity_id
_entity_poly.type
_entity_poly.pdbx_seq_one_letter_code
_entity_poly.pdbx_strand_id
1 'polypeptide(L)'
;MIYNNNSAEFEKFCSMIELYPINIIVDKASSYNDIIYLTKQNQYEKIFVDYDDIGKKIVNQILKKNPKQKIFLMNENFECPMEKDCYTCRKKYQKNIIIKPLCQNQLTKILSRKFTCESENLSHKEFTLEKIKKKVQQKYPYLTFDYCKDRDSFLSNNISTSALVYVTDLLNKHQIEFQVTHKNQILIN
;
A
#
# COMPACT_ATOMS: atom_id res chain seq x y z
N MET A 1 12.82 1.92 10.56
CA MET A 1 13.29 0.75 9.80
C MET A 1 12.42 0.54 8.58
N ILE A 2 13.03 0.43 7.40
CA ILE A 2 12.37 0.07 6.14
C ILE A 2 13.11 -1.12 5.53
N TYR A 3 12.40 -2.22 5.33
CA TYR A 3 12.80 -3.29 4.44
C TYR A 3 12.08 -3.14 3.10
N ASN A 4 12.87 -2.96 2.04
CA ASN A 4 12.40 -2.95 0.67
C ASN A 4 13.53 -3.45 -0.24
N ASN A 5 13.26 -4.47 -1.04
CA ASN A 5 14.23 -5.04 -1.98
C ASN A 5 14.26 -4.28 -3.32
N ASN A 6 13.29 -3.41 -3.58
CA ASN A 6 13.24 -2.52 -4.73
C ASN A 6 13.88 -1.16 -4.39
N SER A 7 15.06 -0.88 -4.96
CA SER A 7 15.83 0.34 -4.69
C SER A 7 15.10 1.63 -5.09
N ALA A 8 14.43 1.64 -6.24
CA ALA A 8 13.72 2.81 -6.73
C ALA A 8 12.49 3.16 -5.87
N GLU A 9 11.73 2.15 -5.45
CA GLU A 9 10.62 2.37 -4.50
C GLU A 9 11.12 2.82 -3.14
N PHE A 10 12.25 2.28 -2.68
CA PHE A 10 12.89 2.68 -1.44
C PHE A 10 13.30 4.16 -1.47
N GLU A 11 14.01 4.59 -2.51
CA GLU A 11 14.45 5.99 -2.64
C GLU A 11 13.28 6.95 -2.64
N LYS A 12 12.21 6.61 -3.38
CA LYS A 12 10.96 7.36 -3.36
C LYS A 12 10.34 7.42 -1.96
N PHE A 13 10.44 6.35 -1.18
CA PHE A 13 9.93 6.34 0.18
C PHE A 13 10.78 7.23 1.11
N CYS A 14 12.10 7.15 1.03
CA CYS A 14 12.98 8.05 1.78
C CYS A 14 12.72 9.52 1.45
N SER A 15 12.62 9.87 0.16
CA SER A 15 12.33 11.25 -0.22
C SER A 15 10.98 11.74 0.33
N MET A 16 9.98 10.87 0.41
CA MET A 16 8.69 11.21 1.03
C MET A 16 8.81 11.49 2.53
N ILE A 17 9.68 10.77 3.25
CA ILE A 17 9.93 10.95 4.69
C ILE A 17 10.72 12.24 4.96
N GLU A 18 11.69 12.58 4.11
CA GLU A 18 12.53 13.77 4.26
C GLU A 18 11.75 15.09 4.14
N LEU A 19 10.57 15.06 3.49
CA LEU A 19 9.69 16.23 3.39
C LEU A 19 9.01 16.62 4.71
N TYR A 20 9.05 15.77 5.74
CA TYR A 20 8.42 16.10 7.02
C TYR A 20 9.35 16.94 7.88
N PRO A 21 8.87 18.05 8.49
CA PRO A 21 9.68 18.92 9.34
C PRO A 21 9.84 18.34 10.76
N ILE A 22 10.19 17.06 10.87
CA ILE A 22 10.44 16.36 12.12
C ILE A 22 11.68 15.47 11.99
N ASN A 23 12.42 15.30 13.09
CA ASN A 23 13.61 14.46 13.09
C ASN A 23 13.21 12.98 13.04
N ILE A 24 13.40 12.35 11.88
CA ILE A 24 13.12 10.93 11.66
C ILE A 24 14.42 10.24 11.27
N ILE A 25 14.85 9.28 12.10
CA ILE A 25 15.98 8.40 11.77
C ILE A 25 15.45 7.18 11.00
N VAL A 26 15.95 6.99 9.78
CA VAL A 26 15.53 5.91 8.89
C VAL A 26 16.69 4.93 8.68
N ASP A 27 16.60 3.76 9.30
CA ASP A 27 17.44 2.62 8.94
C ASP A 27 16.84 1.84 7.77
N LYS A 28 17.71 1.44 6.84
CA LYS A 28 17.40 0.64 5.65
C LYS A 28 17.91 -0.78 5.82
N ALA A 29 17.13 -1.73 5.32
CA ALA A 29 17.58 -3.08 5.04
C ALA A 29 17.10 -3.52 3.65
N SER A 30 17.98 -4.14 2.88
CA SER A 30 17.64 -4.75 1.57
C SER A 30 17.71 -6.27 1.60
N SER A 31 18.15 -6.86 2.71
CA SER A 31 18.20 -8.31 2.89
C SER A 31 17.59 -8.75 4.21
N TYR A 32 17.24 -10.04 4.29
CA TYR A 32 16.78 -10.68 5.52
C TYR A 32 17.80 -10.52 6.66
N ASN A 33 19.09 -10.72 6.38
CA ASN A 33 20.12 -10.70 7.43
C ASN A 33 20.28 -9.28 8.00
N ASP A 34 20.25 -8.26 7.16
CA ASP A 34 20.43 -6.87 7.58
C ASP A 34 19.31 -6.43 8.52
N ILE A 35 18.04 -6.70 8.16
CA ILE A 35 16.93 -6.30 9.01
C ILE A 35 16.92 -7.07 10.34
N ILE A 36 17.27 -8.36 10.33
CA ILE A 36 17.33 -9.14 11.56
C ILE A 36 18.47 -8.67 12.45
N TYR A 37 19.61 -8.28 11.88
CA TYR A 37 20.70 -7.66 12.63
C TYR A 37 20.27 -6.33 13.24
N LEU A 38 19.71 -5.41 12.43
CA LEU A 38 19.32 -4.08 12.88
C LEU A 38 18.20 -4.12 13.92
N THR A 39 17.19 -4.98 13.76
CA THR A 39 16.11 -5.18 14.77
C THR A 39 16.58 -5.94 16.01
N LYS A 40 17.80 -6.51 16.00
CA LYS A 40 18.45 -7.01 17.22
C LYS A 40 19.12 -5.89 18.00
N GLN A 41 19.78 -4.97 17.32
CA GLN A 41 20.56 -3.88 17.95
C GLN A 41 19.68 -2.71 18.39
N ASN A 42 18.63 -2.42 17.63
CA ASN A 42 17.82 -1.21 17.81
C ASN A 42 16.36 -1.54 18.10
N GLN A 43 15.69 -0.64 18.81
CA GLN A 43 14.23 -0.63 18.93
C GLN A 43 13.64 0.40 17.96
N TYR A 44 12.68 -0.03 17.16
CA TYR A 44 12.03 0.82 16.18
C TYR A 44 10.58 1.07 16.56
N GLU A 45 10.13 2.32 16.51
CA GLU A 45 8.71 2.63 16.67
C GLU A 45 7.85 2.03 15.55
N LYS A 46 8.38 2.04 14.32
CA LYS A 46 7.67 1.66 13.09
C LYS A 46 8.63 0.90 12.20
N ILE A 47 8.18 -0.27 11.74
CA ILE A 47 8.91 -1.11 10.78
C ILE A 47 8.04 -1.23 9.53
N PHE A 48 8.57 -0.81 8.39
CA PHE A 48 7.95 -1.02 7.09
C PHE A 48 8.61 -2.25 6.45
N VAL A 49 7.81 -3.16 5.92
CA VAL A 49 8.29 -4.40 5.31
C VAL A 49 7.58 -4.59 3.98
N ASP A 50 8.33 -4.65 2.89
CA ASP A 50 7.82 -5.16 1.63
C ASP A 50 7.38 -6.62 1.79
N TYR A 51 6.12 -6.93 1.51
CA TYR A 51 5.50 -8.18 1.92
C TYR A 51 5.59 -9.27 0.85
N ASP A 52 6.83 -9.55 0.44
CA ASP A 52 7.19 -10.71 -0.39
C ASP A 52 7.48 -11.96 0.47
N ASP A 53 7.99 -13.03 -0.15
CA ASP A 53 8.31 -14.27 0.56
C ASP A 53 9.41 -14.11 1.61
N ILE A 54 10.30 -13.12 1.45
CA ILE A 54 11.32 -12.80 2.45
C ILE A 54 10.69 -11.95 3.57
N GLY A 55 9.86 -10.97 3.21
CA GLY A 55 9.07 -10.14 4.12
C GLY A 55 8.21 -10.97 5.06
N LYS A 56 7.58 -12.04 4.55
CA LYS A 56 6.87 -13.05 5.35
C LYS A 56 7.75 -13.62 6.47
N LYS A 57 8.97 -14.03 6.14
CA LYS A 57 9.94 -14.59 7.11
C LYS A 57 10.38 -13.52 8.12
N ILE A 58 10.68 -12.31 7.65
CA ILE A 58 11.08 -11.16 8.49
C ILE A 58 10.01 -10.87 9.54
N VAL A 59 8.76 -10.70 9.11
CA VAL A 59 7.63 -10.37 9.98
C VAL A 59 7.46 -11.44 11.07
N ASN A 60 7.53 -12.71 10.70
CA ASN A 60 7.42 -13.81 11.65
C ASN A 60 8.55 -13.79 12.70
N GLN A 61 9.77 -13.48 12.30
CA GLN A 61 10.90 -13.38 13.25
C GLN A 61 10.79 -12.19 14.19
N ILE A 62 10.44 -11.02 13.66
CA ILE A 62 10.26 -9.81 14.46
C ILE A 62 9.16 -10.03 15.51
N LEU A 63 8.03 -10.62 15.12
CA LEU A 63 6.91 -10.84 16.01
C LEU A 63 7.15 -11.93 17.06
N LYS A 64 7.97 -12.94 16.76
CA LYS A 64 8.41 -13.92 17.77
C LYS A 64 9.18 -13.23 18.91
N LYS A 65 9.99 -12.21 18.60
CA LYS A 65 10.77 -11.46 19.59
C LYS A 65 9.96 -10.36 20.26
N ASN A 66 9.17 -9.62 19.49
CA ASN A 66 8.33 -8.52 19.98
C ASN A 66 6.93 -8.61 19.35
N PRO A 67 5.98 -9.33 19.98
CA PRO A 67 4.62 -9.48 19.46
C PRO A 67 3.83 -8.17 19.32
N LYS A 68 4.25 -7.11 20.01
CA LYS A 68 3.62 -5.78 19.98
C LYS A 68 4.31 -4.82 19.00
N GLN A 69 5.30 -5.28 18.24
CA GLN A 69 5.99 -4.43 17.27
C GLN A 69 5.00 -3.90 16.24
N LYS A 70 4.96 -2.57 16.06
CA LYS A 70 4.14 -1.96 15.03
C LYS A 70 4.80 -2.16 13.66
N ILE A 71 4.17 -3.00 12.84
CA ILE A 71 4.63 -3.35 11.50
C ILE A 71 3.63 -2.87 10.45
N PHE A 72 4.16 -2.21 9.43
CA PHE A 72 3.44 -1.80 8.22
C PHE A 72 3.87 -2.69 7.07
N LEU A 73 2.94 -3.46 6.52
CA LEU A 73 3.18 -4.37 5.41
C LEU A 73 2.85 -3.66 4.12
N MET A 74 3.81 -3.56 3.21
CA MET A 74 3.60 -2.97 1.89
C MET A 74 3.29 -4.10 0.92
N ASN A 75 2.03 -4.20 0.50
CA ASN A 75 1.54 -5.34 -0.28
C ASN A 75 1.30 -4.95 -1.73
N GLU A 76 1.81 -5.78 -2.64
CA GLU A 76 1.37 -5.80 -4.05
C GLU A 76 0.12 -6.67 -4.27
N ASN A 77 -0.07 -7.70 -3.43
CA ASN A 77 -1.10 -8.72 -3.58
C ASN A 77 -2.11 -8.68 -2.43
N PHE A 78 -3.32 -9.21 -2.70
CA PHE A 78 -4.38 -9.41 -1.70
C PHE A 78 -4.05 -10.61 -0.79
N GLU A 79 -2.93 -10.55 -0.09
CA GLU A 79 -2.51 -11.56 0.87
C GLU A 79 -2.56 -10.97 2.28
N CYS A 80 -3.28 -11.65 3.18
CA CYS A 80 -3.21 -11.37 4.61
C CYS A 80 -2.17 -12.32 5.24
N PRO A 81 -1.26 -11.83 6.09
CA PRO A 81 -0.13 -12.61 6.60
C PRO A 81 -0.49 -13.82 7.45
N MET A 82 -1.68 -13.88 8.05
CA MET A 82 -2.13 -15.00 8.89
C MET A 82 -3.66 -15.08 8.85
N GLU A 83 -4.18 -16.14 8.25
CA GLU A 83 -5.59 -16.60 8.28
C GLU A 83 -6.68 -15.54 7.97
N LYS A 84 -7.09 -15.55 6.69
CA LYS A 84 -8.40 -15.22 6.10
C LYS A 84 -9.08 -13.86 6.35
N ASP A 85 -8.73 -13.01 7.33
CA ASP A 85 -9.28 -11.64 7.39
C ASP A 85 -8.31 -10.57 7.99
N CYS A 86 -8.40 -9.29 7.53
CA CYS A 86 -7.60 -8.19 8.11
C CYS A 86 -8.04 -7.88 9.56
N TYR A 87 -9.26 -8.22 9.95
CA TYR A 87 -9.80 -7.94 11.29
C TYR A 87 -8.99 -8.64 12.39
N THR A 88 -8.74 -9.94 12.21
CA THR A 88 -7.91 -10.81 13.04
C THR A 88 -6.46 -10.36 12.99
N CYS A 89 -5.99 -9.95 11.81
CA CYS A 89 -4.65 -9.40 11.62
C CYS A 89 -4.40 -8.12 12.45
N ARG A 90 -5.38 -7.21 12.45
CA ARG A 90 -5.36 -5.95 13.19
C ARG A 90 -5.49 -6.19 14.70
N LYS A 91 -6.45 -7.00 15.12
CA LYS A 91 -6.70 -7.29 16.54
C LYS A 91 -5.55 -8.05 17.21
N LYS A 92 -4.99 -9.06 16.54
CA LYS A 92 -4.05 -10.00 17.15
C LYS A 92 -2.59 -9.55 17.03
N TYR A 93 -2.24 -8.80 15.99
CA TYR A 93 -0.84 -8.53 15.66
C TYR A 93 -0.50 -7.05 15.39
N GLN A 94 -1.45 -6.11 15.56
CA GLN A 94 -1.25 -4.68 15.27
C GLN A 94 -0.69 -4.40 13.85
N LYS A 95 -0.99 -5.29 12.90
CA LYS A 95 -0.50 -5.20 11.53
C LYS A 95 -1.33 -4.21 10.75
N ASN A 96 -0.64 -3.36 10.00
CA ASN A 96 -1.26 -2.36 9.14
C ASN A 96 -0.84 -2.65 7.71
N ILE A 97 -1.79 -2.99 6.84
CA ILE A 97 -1.51 -3.24 5.42
C ILE A 97 -1.62 -1.91 4.67
N ILE A 98 -0.58 -1.64 3.89
CA ILE A 98 -0.47 -0.54 2.93
C ILE A 98 -0.55 -1.18 1.55
N ILE A 99 -1.58 -0.82 0.78
CA ILE A 99 -1.69 -1.20 -0.62
C ILE A 99 -0.70 -0.36 -1.42
N LYS A 100 0.24 -0.99 -2.12
CA LYS A 100 1.18 -0.28 -2.98
C LYS A 100 0.47 0.32 -4.23
N PRO A 101 1.00 1.42 -4.80
CA PRO A 101 2.18 2.15 -4.35
C PRO A 101 1.88 3.08 -3.15
N LEU A 102 2.87 3.30 -2.29
CA LEU A 102 2.76 4.25 -1.17
C LEU A 102 2.66 5.70 -1.68
N CYS A 103 1.81 6.51 -1.06
CA CYS A 103 1.64 7.93 -1.33
C CYS A 103 1.86 8.79 -0.07
N GLN A 104 2.13 10.09 -0.27
CA GLN A 104 2.44 11.02 0.81
C GLN A 104 1.33 11.07 1.86
N ASN A 105 0.06 11.09 1.45
CA ASN A 105 -1.08 11.15 2.36
C ASN A 105 -1.16 9.95 3.30
N GLN A 106 -0.77 8.76 2.84
CA GLN A 106 -0.70 7.57 3.70
C GLN A 106 0.40 7.73 4.74
N LEU A 107 1.58 8.18 4.31
CA LEU A 107 2.70 8.42 5.21
C LEU A 107 2.34 9.45 6.28
N THR A 108 1.63 10.52 5.93
CA THR A 108 1.13 11.52 6.89
C THR A 108 0.28 10.86 7.96
N LYS A 109 -0.70 10.03 7.55
CA LYS A 109 -1.58 9.29 8.47
C LYS A 109 -0.79 8.33 9.37
N ILE A 110 0.25 7.68 8.84
CA ILE A 110 1.08 6.73 9.58
C ILE A 110 1.88 7.45 10.67
N LEU A 111 2.52 8.57 10.30
CA LEU A 111 3.30 9.39 11.22
C LEU A 111 2.40 10.03 12.29
N SER A 112 1.22 10.51 11.91
CA SER A 112 0.25 11.12 12.82
C SER A 112 -0.56 10.12 13.66
N ARG A 113 -0.25 8.81 13.61
CA ARG A 113 -0.97 7.73 14.30
C ARG A 113 -2.46 7.60 13.94
N LYS A 114 -2.87 8.12 12.77
CA LYS A 114 -4.26 8.07 12.25
C LYS A 114 -4.46 7.04 11.13
N PHE A 115 -3.45 6.20 10.87
CA PHE A 115 -3.52 5.19 9.82
C PHE A 115 -4.38 3.98 10.22
N THR A 116 -5.17 3.49 9.28
CA THR A 116 -6.02 2.28 9.36
C THR A 116 -5.62 1.29 8.27
N CYS A 117 -5.77 -0.03 8.51
CA CYS A 117 -5.50 -1.08 7.51
C CYS A 117 -6.28 -0.77 6.22
N GLU A 118 -5.59 -0.64 5.08
CA GLU A 118 -6.25 -0.27 3.83
C GLU A 118 -6.97 -1.45 3.17
N SER A 119 -6.53 -2.67 3.46
CA SER A 119 -7.19 -3.88 2.99
C SER A 119 -8.28 -4.36 3.95
N GLU A 120 -8.69 -3.55 4.94
CA GLU A 120 -9.72 -3.93 5.90
C GLU A 120 -11.09 -4.00 5.21
N ASN A 121 -11.71 -5.19 5.27
CA ASN A 121 -13.02 -5.47 4.67
C ASN A 121 -13.11 -5.27 3.15
N LEU A 122 -11.97 -5.20 2.45
CA LEU A 122 -11.96 -5.19 0.99
C LEU A 122 -12.04 -6.61 0.44
N SER A 123 -12.85 -6.79 -0.60
CA SER A 123 -12.76 -7.94 -1.50
C SER A 123 -11.49 -7.87 -2.37
N HIS A 124 -11.18 -8.97 -3.06
CA HIS A 124 -10.07 -9.01 -4.00
C HIS A 124 -10.22 -7.97 -5.14
N LYS A 125 -11.45 -7.81 -5.67
CA LYS A 125 -11.80 -6.79 -6.67
C LYS A 125 -11.50 -5.40 -6.11
N GLU A 126 -12.04 -5.07 -4.94
CA GLU A 126 -11.85 -3.76 -4.29
C GLU A 126 -10.38 -3.45 -3.97
N PHE A 127 -9.60 -4.42 -3.49
CA PHE A 127 -8.16 -4.24 -3.27
C PHE A 127 -7.43 -3.88 -4.57
N THR A 128 -7.75 -4.58 -5.65
CA THR A 128 -7.15 -4.34 -6.97
C THR A 128 -7.55 -2.97 -7.52
N LEU A 129 -8.80 -2.57 -7.31
CA LEU A 129 -9.30 -1.25 -7.66
C LEU A 129 -8.60 -0.12 -6.89
N GLU A 130 -8.38 -0.28 -5.59
CA GLU A 130 -7.59 0.69 -4.79
C GLU A 130 -6.14 0.79 -5.27
N LYS A 131 -5.54 -0.33 -5.66
CA LYS A 131 -4.20 -0.35 -6.28
C LYS A 131 -4.16 0.43 -7.59
N ILE A 132 -5.14 0.20 -8.48
CA ILE A 132 -5.27 0.94 -9.75
C ILE A 132 -5.45 2.42 -9.47
N LYS A 133 -6.37 2.78 -8.58
CA LYS A 133 -6.61 4.17 -8.17
C LYS A 133 -5.33 4.89 -7.76
N LYS A 134 -4.51 4.27 -6.90
CA LYS A 134 -3.24 4.87 -6.47
C LYS A 134 -2.27 5.08 -7.61
N LYS A 135 -2.17 4.13 -8.55
CA LYS A 135 -1.33 4.28 -9.74
C LYS A 135 -1.80 5.42 -10.64
N VAL A 136 -3.12 5.51 -10.85
CA VAL A 136 -3.74 6.60 -11.62
C VAL A 136 -3.47 7.94 -10.96
N GLN A 137 -3.68 8.08 -9.66
CA GLN A 137 -3.43 9.31 -8.92
C GLN A 137 -1.95 9.70 -8.84
N GLN A 138 -1.03 8.72 -8.89
CA GLN A 138 0.40 9.03 -8.99
C GLN A 138 0.78 9.59 -10.36
N LYS A 139 0.15 9.10 -11.45
CA LYS A 139 0.44 9.55 -12.81
C LYS A 139 -0.33 10.81 -13.20
N TYR A 140 -1.56 10.94 -12.73
CA TYR A 140 -2.49 12.04 -12.99
C TYR A 140 -3.06 12.57 -11.67
N PRO A 141 -2.29 13.34 -10.87
CA PRO A 141 -2.70 13.78 -9.53
C PRO A 141 -3.96 14.66 -9.49
N TYR A 142 -4.29 15.31 -10.61
CA TYR A 142 -5.48 16.15 -10.76
C TYR A 142 -6.76 15.34 -11.03
N LEU A 143 -6.64 14.03 -11.31
CA LEU A 143 -7.77 13.19 -11.65
C LEU A 143 -8.39 12.59 -10.38
N THR A 144 -9.65 12.91 -10.14
CA THR A 144 -10.47 12.22 -9.13
C THR A 144 -10.85 10.85 -9.68
N PHE A 145 -10.29 9.79 -9.10
CA PHE A 145 -10.57 8.40 -9.46
C PHE A 145 -11.09 7.65 -8.23
N ASP A 146 -12.35 7.85 -7.91
CA ASP A 146 -12.97 7.23 -6.72
C ASP A 146 -13.95 6.14 -7.13
N TYR A 147 -13.74 4.95 -6.55
CA TYR A 147 -14.64 3.81 -6.71
C TYR A 147 -15.87 3.99 -5.84
N CYS A 148 -17.05 4.07 -6.46
CA CYS A 148 -18.33 4.14 -5.78
C CYS A 148 -18.96 2.74 -5.76
N LYS A 149 -18.89 2.07 -4.60
CA LYS A 149 -19.41 0.72 -4.41
C LYS A 149 -20.90 0.59 -4.74
N ASP A 150 -21.72 1.58 -4.34
CA ASP A 150 -23.17 1.56 -4.57
C ASP A 150 -23.55 1.62 -6.05
N ARG A 151 -22.64 2.11 -6.90
CA ARG A 151 -22.85 2.28 -8.34
C ARG A 151 -21.90 1.43 -9.19
N ASP A 152 -21.09 0.57 -8.57
CA ASP A 152 -19.96 -0.16 -9.17
C ASP A 152 -19.25 0.64 -10.28
N SER A 153 -18.88 1.89 -9.98
CA SER A 153 -18.36 2.81 -11.01
C SER A 153 -17.29 3.73 -10.49
N PHE A 154 -16.38 4.10 -11.38
CA PHE A 154 -15.44 5.18 -11.13
C PHE A 154 -16.02 6.49 -11.61
N LEU A 155 -16.24 7.39 -10.67
CA LEU A 155 -16.65 8.75 -10.99
C LEU A 155 -15.40 9.57 -11.22
N SER A 156 -15.23 9.99 -12.46
CA SER A 156 -14.30 11.06 -12.77
C SER A 156 -14.98 11.99 -13.76
N ASN A 157 -14.86 13.28 -13.52
CA ASN A 157 -15.37 14.29 -14.44
C ASN A 157 -14.34 14.46 -15.56
N ASN A 158 -14.76 14.31 -16.82
CA ASN A 158 -13.97 14.56 -18.04
C ASN A 158 -12.51 14.05 -17.97
N ILE A 159 -12.32 12.72 -18.04
CA ILE A 159 -10.97 12.15 -18.21
C ILE A 159 -10.42 12.56 -19.58
N SER A 160 -9.20 13.08 -19.61
CA SER A 160 -8.45 13.27 -20.87
C SER A 160 -8.18 11.92 -21.54
N THR A 161 -8.19 11.83 -22.87
CA THR A 161 -7.98 10.56 -23.60
C THR A 161 -6.73 9.80 -23.15
N SER A 162 -5.64 10.52 -22.84
CA SER A 162 -4.39 9.90 -22.34
C SER A 162 -4.54 9.19 -20.98
N ALA A 163 -5.30 9.80 -20.07
CA ALA A 163 -5.60 9.22 -18.77
C ALA A 163 -6.60 8.07 -18.91
N LEU A 164 -7.58 8.19 -19.81
CA LEU A 164 -8.54 7.13 -20.11
C LEU A 164 -7.83 5.88 -20.61
N VAL A 165 -6.96 6.01 -21.62
CA VAL A 165 -6.14 4.91 -22.16
C VAL A 165 -5.29 4.25 -21.07
N TYR A 166 -4.67 5.06 -20.21
CA TYR A 166 -3.86 4.53 -19.12
C TYR A 166 -4.69 3.72 -18.10
N VAL A 167 -5.87 4.21 -17.75
CA VAL A 167 -6.76 3.52 -16.81
C VAL A 167 -7.30 2.23 -17.42
N THR A 168 -7.75 2.25 -18.69
CA THR A 168 -8.28 1.06 -19.35
C THR A 168 -7.21 -0.02 -19.55
N ASP A 169 -5.96 0.36 -19.84
CA ASP A 169 -4.83 -0.57 -19.87
C ASP A 169 -4.58 -1.23 -18.50
N LEU A 170 -4.62 -0.45 -17.41
CA LEU A 170 -4.52 -1.00 -16.06
C LEU A 170 -5.65 -1.97 -15.74
N LEU A 171 -6.89 -1.62 -16.06
CA LEU A 171 -8.06 -2.48 -15.83
C LEU A 171 -7.97 -3.79 -16.63
N ASN A 172 -7.60 -3.71 -17.92
CA ASN A 172 -7.38 -4.87 -18.78
C ASN A 172 -6.28 -5.79 -18.24
N LYS A 173 -5.14 -5.23 -17.82
CA LYS A 173 -4.03 -6.00 -17.23
C LYS A 173 -4.45 -6.77 -15.97
N HIS A 174 -5.43 -6.24 -15.25
CA HIS A 174 -5.98 -6.84 -14.04
C HIS A 174 -7.26 -7.65 -14.30
N GLN A 175 -7.64 -7.88 -15.58
CA GLN A 175 -8.82 -8.63 -15.98
C GLN A 175 -10.12 -8.10 -15.34
N ILE A 176 -10.21 -6.78 -15.17
CA ILE A 176 -11.42 -6.13 -14.65
C ILE A 176 -12.28 -5.74 -15.85
N GLU A 177 -13.51 -6.24 -15.88
CA GLU A 177 -14.48 -5.87 -16.92
C GLU A 177 -14.98 -4.44 -16.69
N PHE A 178 -15.04 -3.65 -17.77
CA PHE A 178 -15.50 -2.28 -17.71
C PHE A 178 -16.17 -1.83 -19.03
N GLN A 179 -16.90 -0.73 -18.95
CA GLN A 179 -17.45 -0.01 -20.09
C GLN A 179 -17.05 1.46 -20.02
N VAL A 180 -16.75 2.05 -21.18
CA VAL A 180 -16.49 3.49 -21.31
C VAL A 180 -17.73 4.16 -21.87
N THR A 181 -18.28 5.13 -21.15
CA THR A 181 -19.44 5.89 -21.61
C THR A 181 -19.05 7.00 -22.59
N HIS A 182 -20.02 7.54 -23.32
CA HIS A 182 -19.82 8.68 -24.22
C HIS A 182 -19.31 9.96 -23.51
N LYS A 183 -19.33 10.00 -22.17
CA LYS A 183 -18.79 11.10 -21.36
C LYS A 183 -17.38 10.80 -20.83
N ASN A 184 -16.68 9.82 -21.41
CA ASN A 184 -15.38 9.32 -20.94
C ASN A 184 -15.40 8.88 -19.46
N GLN A 185 -16.51 8.32 -19.00
CA GLN A 185 -16.62 7.73 -17.66
C GLN A 185 -16.40 6.22 -17.75
N ILE A 186 -15.87 5.62 -16.68
CA ILE A 186 -15.59 4.19 -16.61
C ILE A 186 -16.57 3.53 -15.63
N LEU A 187 -17.41 2.64 -16.15
CA LEU A 187 -18.29 1.78 -15.38
C LEU A 187 -17.63 0.42 -15.23
N ILE A 188 -17.64 -0.15 -14.04
CA ILE A 188 -17.10 -1.49 -13.79
C ILE A 188 -18.28 -2.47 -13.80
N ASN A 189 -18.12 -3.60 -14.47
CA ASN A 189 -19.16 -4.65 -14.51
C ASN A 189 -18.99 -5.66 -13.37
#